data_AF-A0A954TF62-F1
#
_entry.id   AF-A0A954TF62-F1
#
_cell.length_a   1.000
_cell.length_b   1.000
_cell.length_c   1.000
_cell.angle_alpha   90.00
_cell.angle_beta   90.00
_cell.angle_gamma   90.00
#
_symmetry.space_group_name_H-M   'P 1'
#
loop_
_entity.id
_entity.type
_entity.pdbx_description
1 polymer ?
#
loop_
_entity_poly.entity_id
_entity_poly.type
_entity_poly.pdbx_seq_one_letter_code
_entity_poly.pdbx_strand_id
1 'polypeptide(L)'
;MNRLPNMADKLMAEDPMLAGDEYERYRSQLKSALARAEFKERLAYRVCLVSGVISFSLTFAGGSRIFGSFDPWDSTATPVSMALGIVYLVASILFWVLMASYYSRFSPHTRRAHDALRDEQICQLERSVAELGELIRASRPSDPSDSSCANENSSDSD
;
A
#
# COMPACT_ATOMS: atom_id res chain seq x y z
N MET A 1 -12.95 -9.78 38.70
CA MET A 1 -12.41 -9.73 37.32
C MET A 1 -11.62 -8.44 37.19
N ASN A 2 -10.33 -8.52 37.49
CA ASN A 2 -9.44 -7.36 37.46
C ASN A 2 -9.02 -7.12 36.01
N ARG A 3 -9.44 -6.00 35.44
CA ARG A 3 -8.85 -5.47 34.22
C ARG A 3 -7.38 -5.21 34.52
N LEU A 4 -6.51 -5.57 33.59
CA LEU A 4 -5.10 -5.14 33.54
C LEU A 4 -5.00 -3.91 32.61
N PRO A 5 -5.41 -2.70 33.02
CA PRO A 5 -4.83 -1.50 32.45
C PRO A 5 -3.44 -1.30 33.09
N ASN A 6 -2.54 -0.58 32.43
CA ASN A 6 -1.25 -0.10 32.95
C ASN A 6 0.03 -0.91 32.66
N MET A 7 0.04 -1.91 31.76
CA MET A 7 1.32 -2.39 31.20
C MET A 7 1.59 -1.84 29.80
N ALA A 8 0.58 -1.78 28.93
CA ALA A 8 0.71 -1.19 27.59
C ALA A 8 1.01 0.31 27.64
N ASP A 9 0.27 1.08 28.44
CA ASP A 9 0.51 2.53 28.60
C ASP A 9 1.86 2.83 29.28
N LYS A 10 2.34 1.91 30.13
CA LYS A 10 3.62 2.04 30.82
C LYS A 10 4.81 1.71 29.90
N LEU A 11 4.63 0.76 28.97
CA LEU A 11 5.58 0.48 27.90
C LEU A 11 5.64 1.60 26.84
N MET A 12 4.54 2.33 26.61
CA MET A 12 4.54 3.48 25.69
C MET A 12 5.13 4.76 26.31
N ALA A 13 5.06 4.91 27.64
CA ALA A 13 5.57 6.08 28.34
C ALA A 13 7.09 6.02 28.62
N GLU A 14 7.66 4.82 28.70
CA GLU A 14 9.05 4.63 29.15
C GLU A 14 10.09 4.67 28.03
N ASP A 15 9.68 4.88 26.77
CA ASP A 15 10.61 4.77 25.64
C ASP A 15 10.62 5.90 24.57
N PRO A 16 10.67 7.18 24.96
CA PRO A 16 10.90 8.26 23.99
C PRO A 16 12.34 8.31 23.45
N MET A 17 13.29 7.52 23.99
CA MET A 17 14.70 7.52 23.54
C MET A 17 15.16 6.27 22.75
N LEU A 18 14.56 5.08 22.87
CA LEU A 18 14.76 4.00 21.88
C LEU A 18 13.80 4.10 20.68
N ALA A 19 12.75 4.94 20.77
CA ALA A 19 11.79 5.18 19.69
C ALA A 19 12.37 5.84 18.42
N GLY A 20 13.64 6.28 18.42
CA GLY A 20 14.30 6.79 17.22
C GLY A 20 14.90 5.67 16.36
N ASP A 21 15.94 5.01 16.87
CA ASP A 21 16.79 4.11 16.08
C ASP A 21 16.12 2.75 15.81
N GLU A 22 15.38 2.19 16.76
CA GLU A 22 14.64 0.93 16.54
C GLU A 22 13.44 1.13 15.62
N TYR A 23 12.75 2.27 15.74
CA TYR A 23 11.66 2.64 14.84
C TYR A 23 12.16 2.88 13.41
N GLU A 24 13.29 3.57 13.23
CA GLU A 24 13.91 3.72 11.90
C GLU A 24 14.30 2.38 11.29
N ARG A 25 14.87 1.47 12.09
CA ARG A 25 15.18 0.10 11.64
C ARG A 25 13.93 -0.66 11.25
N TYR A 26 12.89 -0.63 12.06
CA TYR A 26 11.60 -1.27 11.74
C TYR A 26 11.01 -0.71 10.44
N ARG A 27 10.96 0.62 10.31
CA ARG A 27 10.47 1.31 9.12
C ARG A 27 11.29 1.00 7.87
N SER A 28 12.62 0.91 7.98
CA SER A 28 13.50 0.54 6.87
C SER A 28 13.27 -0.91 6.42
N GLN A 29 13.06 -1.84 7.36
CA GLN A 29 12.72 -3.23 7.05
C GLN A 29 11.37 -3.32 6.37
N LEU A 30 10.35 -2.61 6.88
CA LEU A 30 9.01 -2.57 6.27
C LEU A 30 9.08 -2.04 4.83
N LYS A 31 9.77 -0.91 4.62
CA LYS A 31 9.99 -0.33 3.28
C LYS A 31 10.70 -1.29 2.34
N SER A 32 11.73 -2.01 2.83
CA SER A 32 12.48 -2.96 2.01
C SER A 32 11.65 -4.21 1.64
N ALA A 33 10.79 -4.67 2.55
CA ALA A 33 9.86 -5.77 2.31
C ALA A 33 8.78 -5.37 1.29
N LEU A 34 8.26 -4.15 1.42
CA LEU A 34 7.27 -3.58 0.50
C LEU A 34 7.88 -3.39 -0.90
N ALA A 35 9.09 -2.84 -1.00
CA ALA A 35 9.80 -2.70 -2.28
C ALA A 35 10.07 -4.05 -2.96
N ARG A 36 10.42 -5.11 -2.20
CA ARG A 36 10.58 -6.47 -2.75
C ARG A 36 9.27 -7.08 -3.23
N ALA A 37 8.16 -6.81 -2.54
CA ALA A 37 6.85 -7.27 -2.95
C ALA A 37 6.37 -6.54 -4.21
N GLU A 38 6.58 -5.23 -4.27
CA GLU A 38 6.20 -4.37 -5.39
C GLU A 38 6.98 -4.70 -6.67
N PHE A 39 8.27 -5.05 -6.55
CA PHE A 39 9.06 -5.46 -7.71
C PHE A 39 8.54 -6.77 -8.33
N LYS A 40 8.10 -7.72 -7.48
CA LYS A 40 7.46 -8.97 -7.94
C LYS A 40 6.12 -8.70 -8.60
N GLU A 41 5.36 -7.72 -8.11
CA GLU A 41 4.10 -7.28 -8.72
C GLU A 41 4.31 -6.71 -10.12
N ARG A 42 5.22 -5.75 -10.27
CA ARG A 42 5.51 -5.14 -11.56
C ARG A 42 6.02 -6.16 -12.56
N LEU A 43 6.81 -7.14 -12.12
CA LEU A 43 7.32 -8.20 -12.98
C LEU A 43 6.19 -9.15 -13.41
N ALA A 44 5.33 -9.59 -12.48
CA ALA A 44 4.16 -10.41 -12.80
C ALA A 44 3.18 -9.67 -13.73
N TYR A 45 2.94 -8.39 -13.51
CA TYR A 45 2.09 -7.55 -14.37
C TYR A 45 2.67 -7.40 -15.77
N ARG A 46 3.97 -7.10 -15.90
CA ARG A 46 4.65 -7.01 -17.20
C ARG A 46 4.60 -8.34 -17.96
N VAL A 47 4.87 -9.45 -17.27
CA VAL A 47 4.81 -10.78 -17.88
C VAL A 47 3.37 -11.11 -18.31
N CYS A 48 2.36 -10.76 -17.50
CA CYS A 48 0.95 -10.90 -17.85
C CYS A 48 0.62 -10.08 -19.12
N LEU A 49 0.97 -8.80 -19.16
CA LEU A 49 0.74 -7.93 -20.32
C LEU A 49 1.41 -8.47 -21.60
N VAL A 50 2.69 -8.84 -21.50
CA VAL A 50 3.44 -9.40 -22.64
C VAL A 50 2.81 -10.70 -23.12
N SER A 51 2.44 -11.62 -22.20
CA SER A 51 1.78 -12.88 -22.55
C SER A 51 0.40 -12.67 -23.18
N GLY A 52 -0.34 -11.64 -22.75
CA GLY A 52 -1.63 -11.25 -23.32
C GLY A 52 -1.50 -10.71 -24.73
N VAL A 53 -0.54 -9.81 -24.98
CA VAL A 53 -0.27 -9.26 -26.32
C VAL A 53 0.18 -10.36 -27.28
N ILE A 54 1.06 -11.26 -26.83
CA ILE A 54 1.51 -12.41 -27.64
C ILE A 54 0.33 -13.33 -27.97
N SER A 55 -0.47 -13.72 -26.96
CA SER A 55 -1.64 -14.57 -27.16
C SER A 55 -2.64 -13.94 -28.13
N PHE A 56 -2.98 -12.66 -27.94
CA PHE A 56 -3.90 -11.93 -28.81
C PHE A 56 -3.39 -11.85 -30.26
N SER A 57 -2.09 -11.56 -30.42
CA SER A 57 -1.45 -11.51 -31.74
C SER A 57 -1.49 -12.87 -32.44
N LEU A 58 -1.23 -13.96 -31.71
CA LEU A 58 -1.28 -15.32 -32.25
C LEU A 58 -2.72 -15.79 -32.55
N THR A 59 -3.72 -15.40 -31.77
CA THR A 59 -5.14 -15.66 -32.10
C THR A 59 -5.52 -15.02 -33.43
N PHE A 60 -5.10 -13.77 -33.65
CA PHE A 60 -5.38 -13.06 -34.89
C PHE A 60 -4.61 -13.66 -36.08
N ALA A 61 -3.32 -13.94 -35.91
CA ALA A 61 -2.50 -14.58 -36.93
C ALA A 61 -3.01 -16.00 -37.29
N GLY A 62 -3.42 -16.78 -36.29
CA GLY A 62 -4.01 -18.10 -36.48
C GLY A 62 -5.35 -18.07 -37.21
N GLY A 63 -6.25 -17.17 -36.83
CA GLY A 63 -7.55 -17.00 -37.48
C GLY A 63 -7.44 -16.54 -38.93
N SER A 64 -6.41 -15.76 -39.25
CA SER A 64 -6.17 -15.24 -40.60
C SER A 64 -5.64 -16.28 -41.60
N ARG A 65 -5.29 -17.50 -41.16
CA ARG A 65 -4.65 -18.57 -41.99
C ARG A 65 -3.40 -18.13 -42.76
N ILE A 66 -2.85 -16.95 -42.50
CA ILE A 66 -1.67 -16.40 -43.21
C ILE A 66 -0.44 -17.30 -43.05
N PHE A 67 -0.34 -18.01 -41.92
CA PHE A 67 0.78 -18.91 -41.61
C PHE A 67 0.49 -20.41 -41.81
N GLY A 68 -0.66 -20.77 -42.39
CA GLY A 68 -1.10 -22.16 -42.52
C GLY A 68 -1.83 -22.67 -41.28
N SER A 69 -2.27 -23.93 -41.34
CA SER A 69 -3.03 -24.55 -40.25
C SER A 69 -2.14 -24.88 -39.05
N PHE A 70 -2.68 -24.70 -37.84
CA PHE A 70 -2.02 -25.10 -36.59
C PHE A 70 -2.27 -26.58 -36.24
N ASP A 71 -3.17 -27.26 -36.96
CA ASP A 71 -3.43 -28.68 -36.76
C ASP A 71 -2.30 -29.49 -37.42
N PRO A 72 -1.58 -30.35 -36.68
CA PRO A 72 -0.53 -31.17 -37.25
C PRO A 72 -1.00 -32.17 -38.32
N TRP A 73 -2.30 -32.45 -38.38
CA TRP A 73 -2.89 -33.39 -39.34
C TRP A 73 -3.39 -32.72 -40.62
N ASP A 74 -3.32 -31.39 -40.70
CA ASP A 74 -3.74 -30.64 -41.87
C ASP A 74 -2.64 -30.64 -42.95
N SER A 75 -3.04 -30.83 -44.20
CA SER A 75 -2.17 -30.80 -45.39
C SER A 75 -1.41 -29.48 -45.58
N THR A 76 -1.89 -28.39 -44.96
CA THR A 76 -1.28 -27.05 -45.02
C THR A 76 -0.40 -26.71 -43.83
N ALA A 77 -0.18 -27.67 -42.92
CA ALA A 77 0.64 -27.48 -41.73
C ALA A 77 2.12 -27.40 -42.10
N THR A 78 2.78 -26.32 -41.65
CA THR A 78 4.23 -26.17 -41.74
C THR A 78 4.84 -26.41 -40.35
N PRO A 79 6.10 -26.85 -40.25
CA PRO A 79 6.76 -27.00 -38.95
C PRO A 79 6.80 -25.67 -38.16
N VAL A 80 6.82 -24.53 -38.86
CA VAL A 80 6.74 -23.19 -38.26
C VAL A 80 5.35 -22.91 -37.69
N SER A 81 4.27 -23.28 -38.40
CA SER A 81 2.90 -23.11 -37.90
C SER A 81 2.64 -23.99 -36.67
N MET A 82 3.10 -25.24 -36.66
CA MET A 82 3.01 -26.11 -35.48
C MET A 82 3.74 -25.51 -34.26
N ALA A 83 4.96 -25.00 -34.45
CA ALA A 83 5.73 -24.38 -33.36
C ALA A 83 5.02 -23.15 -32.78
N LEU A 84 4.43 -22.30 -33.64
CA LEU A 84 3.59 -21.17 -33.23
C LEU A 84 2.36 -21.63 -32.43
N GLY A 85 1.71 -22.72 -32.84
CA GLY A 85 0.58 -23.31 -32.11
C GLY A 85 0.94 -23.76 -30.69
N ILE A 86 2.12 -24.38 -30.51
CA ILE A 86 2.61 -24.77 -29.17
C ILE A 86 2.87 -23.53 -28.31
N VAL A 87 3.54 -22.50 -28.87
CA VAL A 87 3.81 -21.24 -28.17
C VAL A 87 2.50 -20.56 -27.75
N TYR A 88 1.48 -20.58 -28.62
CA TYR A 88 0.15 -20.06 -28.30
C TYR A 88 -0.49 -20.79 -27.11
N LEU A 89 -0.47 -22.13 -27.09
CA LEU A 89 -1.03 -22.92 -25.99
C LEU A 89 -0.32 -22.61 -24.67
N VAL A 90 1.01 -22.58 -24.68
CA VAL A 90 1.81 -22.26 -23.49
C VAL A 90 1.50 -20.84 -23.01
N ALA A 91 1.44 -19.85 -23.92
CA ALA A 91 1.12 -18.47 -23.57
C ALA A 91 -0.30 -18.33 -22.99
N SER A 92 -1.28 -19.05 -23.54
CA SER A 92 -2.67 -19.05 -23.08
C SER A 92 -2.79 -19.64 -21.66
N ILE A 93 -2.16 -20.79 -21.40
CA ILE A 93 -2.14 -21.40 -20.06
C ILE A 93 -1.44 -20.48 -19.07
N LEU A 94 -0.27 -19.94 -19.45
CA LEU A 94 0.48 -19.01 -18.60
C LEU A 94 -0.35 -17.76 -18.28
N PHE A 95 -1.07 -17.20 -19.26
CA PHE A 95 -1.94 -16.04 -19.06
C PHE A 95 -2.98 -16.30 -17.97
N TRP A 96 -3.71 -17.43 -18.04
CA TRP A 96 -4.71 -17.78 -17.03
C TRP A 96 -4.09 -18.03 -15.65
N VAL A 97 -2.94 -18.72 -15.59
CA VAL A 97 -2.24 -18.98 -14.33
C VAL A 97 -1.71 -17.69 -13.71
N LEU A 98 -1.15 -16.78 -14.52
CA LEU A 98 -0.68 -15.46 -14.09
C LEU A 98 -1.84 -14.60 -13.61
N MET A 99 -2.95 -14.59 -14.32
CA MET A 99 -4.16 -13.85 -13.95
C MET A 99 -4.74 -14.37 -12.63
N ALA A 100 -4.84 -15.68 -12.47
CA ALA A 100 -5.31 -16.32 -11.23
C ALA A 100 -4.35 -16.09 -10.06
N SER A 101 -3.03 -16.20 -10.31
CA SER A 101 -1.99 -15.90 -9.32
C SER A 101 -2.02 -14.43 -8.91
N TYR A 102 -2.24 -13.53 -9.88
CA TYR A 102 -2.35 -12.11 -9.63
C TYR A 102 -3.54 -11.81 -8.72
N TYR A 103 -4.72 -12.32 -9.07
CA TYR A 103 -5.95 -12.08 -8.32
C TYR A 103 -5.91 -12.70 -6.92
N SER A 104 -5.38 -13.92 -6.80
CA SER A 104 -5.27 -14.65 -5.53
C SER A 104 -4.25 -14.03 -4.58
N ARG A 105 -3.10 -13.57 -5.10
CA ARG A 105 -1.96 -13.17 -4.26
C ARG A 105 -1.88 -11.67 -4.00
N PHE A 106 -2.24 -10.82 -4.97
CA PHE A 106 -2.04 -9.37 -4.82
C PHE A 106 -3.16 -8.70 -4.02
N SER A 107 -4.42 -9.13 -4.14
CA SER A 107 -5.55 -8.48 -3.46
C SER A 107 -5.43 -8.41 -1.92
N PRO A 108 -5.09 -9.49 -1.18
CA PRO A 108 -5.08 -9.43 0.28
C PRO A 108 -3.80 -8.82 0.87
N HIS A 109 -2.65 -8.95 0.21
CA HIS A 109 -1.37 -8.47 0.77
C HIS A 109 -1.12 -6.99 0.51
N THR A 110 -1.47 -6.49 -0.68
CA THR A 110 -1.37 -5.05 -0.97
C THR A 110 -2.37 -4.26 -0.14
N ARG A 111 -3.59 -4.78 0.08
CA ARG A 111 -4.56 -4.18 0.99
C ARG A 111 -4.00 -4.03 2.40
N ARG A 112 -3.47 -5.10 3.00
CA ARG A 112 -2.92 -5.04 4.36
C ARG A 112 -1.74 -4.08 4.50
N ALA A 113 -0.85 -4.02 3.50
CA ALA A 113 0.27 -3.09 3.52
C ALA A 113 -0.20 -1.62 3.37
N HIS A 114 -1.21 -1.40 2.54
CA HIS A 114 -1.78 -0.08 2.31
C HIS A 114 -2.62 0.41 3.49
N ASP A 115 -3.32 -0.49 4.18
CA ASP A 115 -4.08 -0.22 5.40
C ASP A 115 -3.11 0.12 6.55
N ALA A 116 -2.04 -0.67 6.73
CA ALA A 116 -1.02 -0.39 7.75
C ALA A 116 -0.34 0.98 7.56
N LEU A 117 -0.03 1.36 6.30
CA LEU A 117 0.54 2.69 6.01
C LEU A 117 -0.47 3.82 6.24
N ARG A 118 -1.76 3.59 5.95
CA ARG A 118 -2.80 4.59 6.24
C ARG A 118 -2.96 4.81 7.74
N ASP A 119 -2.95 3.74 8.53
CA ASP A 119 -3.07 3.84 9.99
C ASP A 119 -1.89 4.59 10.61
N GLU A 120 -0.66 4.35 10.12
CA GLU A 120 0.52 5.13 10.53
C GLU A 120 0.39 6.62 10.18
N GLN A 121 -0.10 6.94 8.98
CA GLN A 121 -0.29 8.32 8.55
C GLN A 121 -1.35 9.05 9.38
N ILE A 122 -2.44 8.37 9.73
CA ILE A 122 -3.50 8.94 10.58
C ILE A 122 -2.93 9.28 11.96
N CYS A 123 -2.19 8.34 12.56
CA CYS A 123 -1.57 8.55 13.87
C CYS A 123 -0.56 9.71 13.85
N GLN A 124 0.23 9.82 12.77
CA GLN A 124 1.17 10.93 12.60
C GLN A 124 0.43 12.28 12.43
N LEU A 125 -0.70 12.29 11.70
CA LEU A 125 -1.53 13.47 11.55
C LEU A 125 -2.11 13.93 12.89
N GLU A 126 -2.71 13.02 13.65
CA GLU A 126 -3.29 13.32 14.97
C GLU A 126 -2.26 13.92 15.91
N ARG A 127 -1.03 13.37 15.92
CA ARG A 127 0.09 13.91 16.69
C ARG A 127 0.46 15.33 16.26
N SER A 128 0.57 15.57 14.95
CA SER A 128 0.89 16.90 14.41
C SER A 128 -0.21 17.94 14.72
N VAL A 129 -1.47 17.53 14.73
CA VAL A 129 -2.61 18.40 15.07
C VAL A 129 -2.60 18.74 16.57
N ALA A 130 -2.32 17.76 17.44
CA ALA A 130 -2.19 17.99 18.88
C ALA A 130 -1.03 18.96 19.18
N GLU A 131 0.11 18.78 18.53
CA GLU A 131 1.29 19.64 18.68
C GLU A 131 1.01 21.09 18.21
N LEU A 132 0.34 21.26 17.06
CA LEU A 132 -0.12 22.58 16.62
C LEU A 132 -1.11 23.22 17.59
N GLY A 133 -2.01 22.43 18.17
CA GLY A 133 -2.98 22.89 19.18
C GLY A 133 -2.28 23.42 20.43
N GLU A 134 -1.24 22.73 20.89
CA GLU A 134 -0.40 23.19 22.01
C GLU A 134 0.37 24.47 21.66
N LEU A 135 0.97 24.56 20.47
CA LEU A 135 1.67 25.76 20.02
C LEU A 135 0.74 26.98 19.92
N ILE A 136 -0.47 26.80 19.41
CA ILE A 136 -1.48 27.87 19.35
C ILE A 136 -1.92 28.27 20.76
N ARG A 137 -2.10 27.31 21.67
CA ARG A 137 -2.49 27.58 23.06
C ARG A 137 -1.39 28.31 23.83
N ALA A 138 -0.13 27.92 23.62
CA ALA A 138 1.04 28.58 24.21
C ALA A 138 1.27 29.97 23.61
N SER A 139 0.95 30.16 22.33
CA SER A 139 1.06 31.45 21.64
C SER A 139 -0.14 32.37 21.88
N ARG A 140 -1.24 31.86 22.46
CA ARG A 140 -2.40 32.68 22.82
C ARG A 140 -2.02 33.48 24.07
N PRO A 141 -1.76 34.80 23.95
CA PRO A 141 -1.44 35.60 25.12
C PRO A 141 -2.63 35.52 26.08
N SER A 142 -2.35 35.22 27.34
CA SER A 142 -3.30 35.29 28.43
C SER A 142 -3.97 36.67 28.38
N ASP A 143 -5.23 36.70 27.97
CA ASP A 143 -5.99 37.94 27.84
C ASP A 143 -6.00 38.63 29.22
N PRO A 144 -5.40 39.82 29.40
CA PRO A 144 -5.31 40.47 30.70
C PRO A 144 -6.67 41.06 31.18
N SER A 145 -7.78 40.66 30.57
CA SER A 145 -9.12 41.21 30.86
C SER A 145 -9.73 40.78 32.20
N ASP A 146 -9.14 39.81 32.92
CA ASP A 146 -9.66 39.38 34.23
C ASP A 146 -9.17 40.27 35.41
N SER A 147 -8.30 41.27 35.19
CA SER A 147 -7.88 42.19 36.27
C SER A 147 -8.76 43.43 36.44
N SER A 148 -9.81 43.62 35.62
CA SER A 148 -10.61 44.85 35.64
C SER A 148 -11.84 44.81 36.57
N CYS A 149 -12.17 43.68 37.19
CA CYS A 149 -13.35 43.57 38.07
C CYS A 149 -13.03 43.70 39.58
N ALA A 150 -11.78 43.94 39.97
CA ALA A 150 -11.37 43.96 41.38
C ALA A 150 -11.33 45.36 42.03
N ASN A 151 -11.68 46.44 41.32
CA ASN A 151 -11.39 47.80 41.81
C ASN A 151 -12.57 48.79 41.86
N GLU A 152 -13.81 48.31 42.05
CA GLU A 152 -14.99 49.20 42.09
C GLU A 152 -15.91 48.91 43.29
N ASN A 153 -15.36 48.78 44.50
CA ASN A 153 -16.22 48.65 45.71
C ASN A 153 -15.67 49.31 46.99
N SER A 154 -14.82 50.34 46.91
CA SER A 154 -14.30 51.03 48.10
C SER A 154 -14.76 52.50 48.27
N SER A 155 -15.84 52.92 47.62
CA SER A 155 -16.34 54.30 47.76
C SER A 155 -17.81 54.30 48.13
N ASP A 156 -18.09 54.07 49.41
CA ASP A 156 -19.21 54.73 50.09
C ASP A 156 -18.95 54.74 51.60
N SER A 157 -18.40 55.86 52.05
CA SER A 157 -18.37 56.32 53.43
C SER A 157 -18.91 57.75 53.40
N ASP A 158 -20.14 57.94 53.90
CA ASP A 158 -20.56 58.99 54.84
C ASP A 158 -22.10 59.04 54.98
#